data_AF-A0A2H3NLD2-F1
#
_entry.id   AF-A0A2H3NLD2-F1
#
_cell.length_a   1.000
_cell.length_b   1.000
_cell.length_c   1.000
_cell.angle_alpha   90.00
_cell.angle_beta   90.00
_cell.angle_gamma   90.00
#
_symmetry.space_group_name_H-M   'P 1'
#
loop_
_entity.id
_entity.type
_entity.pdbx_description
1 polymer ?
#
loop_
_entity_poly.entity_id
_entity_poly.type
_entity_poly.pdbx_seq_one_letter_code
_entity_poly.pdbx_strand_id
1 'polypeptide(L)'
;MDPDIPLNKHLKQAVNHLNKVLNYAPMVAEGRTATVHLTPQDWHVVADALFKMDKPEGALPDAIDDYGLADQNEVITLTTPDYDIRIEMVAA
;
A
#
# COMPACT_ATOMS: atom_id res chain seq x y z
N MET A 1 5.43 -14.18 11.55
CA MET A 1 6.35 -13.18 10.98
C MET A 1 7.51 -13.96 10.42
N ASP A 2 7.64 -14.06 9.10
CA ASP A 2 8.76 -14.76 8.46
C ASP A 2 10.04 -13.94 8.65
N PRO A 3 11.04 -14.44 9.39
CA PRO A 3 12.23 -13.67 9.76
C PRO A 3 13.33 -13.60 8.68
N ASP A 4 13.10 -14.17 7.49
CA ASP A 4 14.18 -14.47 6.51
C ASP A 4 14.19 -13.60 5.24
N ILE A 5 13.33 -12.58 5.13
CA ILE A 5 13.46 -11.61 4.04
C ILE A 5 14.38 -10.48 4.51
N PRO A 6 15.57 -10.29 3.91
CA PRO A 6 16.40 -9.12 4.19
C PRO A 6 15.55 -7.86 4.09
N LEU A 7 15.60 -6.98 5.09
CA LEU A 7 14.79 -5.75 5.20
C LEU A 7 14.64 -5.00 3.86
N ASN A 8 15.75 -4.93 3.10
CA ASN A 8 15.80 -4.30 1.77
C ASN A 8 14.95 -5.02 0.70
N LYS A 9 14.88 -6.35 0.70
CA LYS A 9 14.03 -7.12 -0.23
C LYS A 9 12.54 -6.91 0.08
N HIS A 10 12.17 -6.89 1.37
CA HIS A 10 10.78 -6.68 1.77
C HIS A 10 10.31 -5.26 1.39
N LEU A 11 11.12 -4.24 1.70
CA LEU A 11 10.83 -2.86 1.31
C LEU A 11 10.69 -2.70 -0.21
N LYS A 12 11.62 -3.29 -0.99
CA LYS A 12 11.55 -3.26 -2.45
C LYS A 12 10.28 -3.93 -2.98
N GLN A 13 9.86 -5.04 -2.37
CA GLN A 13 8.63 -5.72 -2.74
C GLN A 13 7.41 -4.84 -2.42
N ALA A 14 7.36 -4.23 -1.24
CA ALA A 14 6.29 -3.32 -0.87
C ALA A 14 6.17 -2.12 -1.81
N VAL A 15 7.29 -1.47 -2.16
CA VAL A 15 7.33 -0.35 -3.12
C VAL A 15 6.83 -0.79 -4.49
N ASN A 16 7.14 -2.01 -4.93
CA ASN A 16 6.60 -2.55 -6.18
C ASN A 16 5.07 -2.72 -6.12
N HIS A 17 4.53 -3.24 -5.01
CA HIS A 17 3.08 -3.34 -4.84
C HIS A 17 2.40 -1.98 -4.78
N LEU A 18 2.97 -1.01 -4.04
CA LEU A 18 2.47 0.36 -3.99
C LEU A 18 2.44 1.01 -5.38
N ASN A 19 3.51 0.89 -6.17
CA ASN A 19 3.52 1.40 -7.54
C ASN A 19 2.45 0.76 -8.42
N LYS A 20 2.18 -0.54 -8.27
CA LYS A 20 1.08 -1.21 -8.98
C LYS A 20 -0.28 -0.68 -8.56
N VAL A 21 -0.50 -0.47 -7.26
CA VAL A 21 -1.73 0.14 -6.72
C VAL A 21 -1.93 1.54 -7.31
N LEU A 22 -0.90 2.39 -7.27
CA LEU A 22 -0.94 3.75 -7.81
C LEU A 22 -1.24 3.78 -9.32
N ASN A 23 -0.64 2.87 -10.08
CA ASN A 23 -0.89 2.77 -11.52
C ASN A 23 -2.28 2.23 -11.85
N TYR A 24 -2.86 1.40 -10.98
CA TYR A 24 -4.17 0.78 -11.19
C TYR A 24 -5.32 1.64 -10.69
N ALA A 25 -5.11 2.44 -9.64
CA ALA A 25 -6.14 3.28 -9.03
C ALA A 25 -6.93 4.16 -10.03
N PRO A 26 -6.30 4.85 -11.01
CA PRO A 26 -7.03 5.63 -12.01
C PRO A 26 -7.99 4.81 -12.88
N MET A 27 -7.75 3.50 -13.04
CA MET A 27 -8.57 2.62 -13.86
C MET A 27 -9.87 2.19 -13.16
N VAL A 28 -9.89 2.25 -11.82
CA VAL A 28 -11.02 1.83 -10.98
C VAL A 28 -11.60 2.97 -10.17
N ALA A 29 -11.09 4.18 -10.33
CA ALA A 29 -11.53 5.35 -9.60
C ALA A 29 -12.98 5.72 -9.97
N GLU A 30 -13.81 5.92 -8.95
CA GLU A 30 -15.12 6.53 -9.03
C GLU A 30 -15.01 7.97 -8.50
N GLY A 31 -14.72 8.91 -9.41
CA GLY A 31 -14.39 10.29 -9.04
C GLY A 31 -13.01 10.37 -8.40
N ARG A 32 -12.93 10.86 -7.15
CA ARG A 32 -11.68 10.96 -6.40
C ARG A 32 -11.32 9.65 -5.68
N THR A 33 -12.27 8.75 -5.47
CA THR A 33 -12.03 7.55 -4.65
C THR A 33 -11.73 6.35 -5.53
N ALA A 34 -10.73 5.56 -5.17
CA ALA A 34 -10.41 4.29 -5.83
C ALA A 34 -10.30 3.17 -4.80
N THR A 35 -10.87 2.00 -5.09
CA THR A 35 -10.69 0.80 -4.26
C THR A 35 -9.88 -0.24 -5.03
N VAL A 36 -8.72 -0.61 -4.51
CA VAL A 36 -7.82 -1.61 -5.08
C VAL A 36 -7.76 -2.81 -4.15
N HIS A 37 -7.80 -4.00 -4.73
CA HIS A 37 -7.74 -5.24 -3.96
C HIS A 37 -6.37 -5.91 -4.13
N LEU A 38 -5.77 -6.32 -3.02
CA LEU A 38 -4.53 -7.09 -2.99
C LEU A 38 -4.78 -8.50 -2.44
N THR A 39 -3.88 -9.43 -2.76
CA THR A 39 -3.84 -10.69 -2.03
C THR A 39 -3.51 -10.41 -0.55
N PRO A 40 -3.93 -11.26 0.41
CA PRO A 40 -3.58 -11.07 1.81
C PRO A 40 -2.07 -10.96 2.05
N GLN A 41 -1.28 -11.74 1.30
CA GLN A 41 0.18 -11.70 1.38
C GLN A 41 0.74 -10.35 0.91
N ASP A 42 0.31 -9.86 -0.25
CA ASP A 42 0.77 -8.57 -0.78
C ASP A 42 0.31 -7.39 0.10
N TRP A 43 -0.91 -7.49 0.64
CA TRP A 43 -1.45 -6.50 1.57
C TRP A 43 -0.59 -6.41 2.83
N HIS A 44 -0.21 -7.55 3.43
CA HIS A 44 0.67 -7.57 4.60
C HIS A 44 2.06 -7.00 4.31
N VAL A 45 2.62 -7.27 3.13
CA VAL A 45 3.91 -6.67 2.72
C VAL A 45 3.82 -5.15 2.65
N VAL A 46 2.73 -4.60 2.10
CA VAL A 46 2.51 -3.15 2.08
C VAL A 46 2.31 -2.60 3.49
N ALA A 47 1.47 -3.24 4.30
CA ALA A 47 1.19 -2.82 5.68
C ALA A 47 2.47 -2.80 6.54
N ASP A 48 3.31 -3.83 6.43
CA ASP A 48 4.56 -3.92 7.20
C ASP A 48 5.51 -2.79 6.80
N ALA A 49 5.67 -2.52 5.49
CA ALA A 49 6.50 -1.41 5.02
C ALA A 49 5.98 -0.03 5.42
N LEU A 50 4.66 0.18 5.42
CA LEU A 50 4.06 1.46 5.81
C LEU A 50 4.15 1.69 7.33
N PHE A 51 3.85 0.68 8.16
CA PHE A 51 3.57 0.88 9.59
C PHE A 51 4.53 0.20 10.57
N LYS A 52 5.33 -0.80 10.15
CA LYS A 52 6.16 -1.59 11.08
C LYS A 52 7.66 -1.56 10.79
N MET A 53 8.06 -1.16 9.59
CA MET A 53 9.46 -1.09 9.20
C MET A 53 10.06 0.28 9.44
N ASP A 54 11.28 0.28 9.98
CA ASP A 54 12.17 1.43 9.88
C ASP A 54 12.66 1.52 8.43
N LYS A 55 12.28 2.59 7.75
CA LYS A 55 12.56 2.82 6.33
C LYS A 55 13.22 4.18 6.16
N PRO A 56 14.22 4.32 5.27
CA PRO A 56 14.81 5.61 5.00
C PRO A 56 13.77 6.57 4.44
N GLU A 57 13.96 7.87 4.72
CA GLU A 57 13.14 8.93 4.15
C GLU A 57 13.18 8.88 2.62
N GLY A 58 12.03 9.07 1.97
CA GLY A 58 11.90 8.95 0.51
C GLY A 58 11.93 7.52 -0.04
N ALA A 59 11.80 6.49 0.81
CA ALA A 59 11.70 5.11 0.33
C ALA A 59 10.35 4.76 -0.32
N LEU A 60 9.28 5.47 0.07
CA LEU A 60 7.94 5.27 -0.49
C LEU A 60 7.82 6.03 -1.82
N PRO A 61 6.90 5.64 -2.72
CA PRO A 61 6.63 6.39 -3.93
C PRO A 61 6.26 7.84 -3.64
N ASP A 62 6.87 8.78 -4.37
CA ASP A 62 6.65 10.23 -4.22
C ASP A 62 5.20 10.68 -4.47
N ALA A 63 4.39 9.85 -5.12
CA ALA A 63 2.97 10.12 -5.39
C ALA A 63 2.06 9.94 -4.15
N ILE A 64 2.59 9.41 -3.05
CA ILE A 64 1.84 9.22 -1.81
C ILE A 64 2.09 10.44 -0.91
N ASP A 65 1.07 11.28 -0.75
CA ASP A 65 1.10 12.45 0.12
C ASP A 65 0.86 12.06 1.59
N ASP A 66 -0.07 11.13 1.82
CA ASP A 66 -0.40 10.62 3.15
C ASP A 66 -0.85 9.15 3.10
N TYR A 67 -0.74 8.44 4.22
CA TYR A 67 -1.23 7.07 4.34
C TYR A 67 -1.68 6.72 5.76
N GLY A 68 -2.64 5.81 5.85
CA GLY A 68 -3.26 5.44 7.12
C GLY A 68 -3.89 4.06 7.12
N LEU A 69 -4.46 3.71 8.29
CA LEU A 69 -5.27 2.52 8.48
C LEU A 69 -6.69 2.95 8.82
N ALA A 70 -7.66 2.29 8.20
CA ALA A 70 -9.08 2.46 8.43
C ALA A 70 -9.74 1.10 8.73
N ASP A 71 -11.03 1.14 9.06
CA ASP A 71 -11.87 -0.05 9.23
C ASP A 71 -11.21 -1.12 10.10
N GLN A 72 -10.88 -0.75 11.35
CA GLN A 72 -10.25 -1.64 12.33
C GLN A 72 -8.90 -2.22 11.89
N ASN A 73 -8.13 -1.45 11.09
CA ASN A 73 -6.84 -1.81 10.53
C ASN A 73 -6.91 -2.88 9.42
N GLU A 74 -8.06 -3.07 8.79
CA GLU A 74 -8.24 -4.00 7.67
C GLU A 74 -8.09 -3.31 6.31
N VAL A 75 -8.09 -1.97 6.27
CA VAL A 75 -7.98 -1.18 5.05
C VAL A 75 -6.81 -0.20 5.16
N ILE A 76 -5.91 -0.23 4.18
CA ILE A 76 -4.86 0.78 4.05
C ILE A 76 -5.44 1.92 3.20
N THR A 77 -5.29 3.15 3.67
CA THR A 77 -5.66 4.35 2.90
C THR A 77 -4.40 5.02 2.38
N LEU A 78 -4.39 5.42 1.11
CA LEU A 78 -3.37 6.29 0.52
C LEU A 78 -4.05 7.54 -0.02
N THR A 79 -3.50 8.70 0.28
CA THR A 79 -3.90 9.96 -0.35
C THR A 79 -2.82 10.38 -1.34
N THR A 80 -3.24 10.71 -2.55
CA THR A 80 -2.42 11.29 -3.60
C THR A 80 -3.03 12.63 -4.01
N PRO A 81 -2.36 13.42 -4.88
CA PRO A 81 -2.92 14.69 -5.34
C PRO A 81 -4.29 14.51 -6.01
N ASP A 82 -4.44 13.42 -6.76
CA ASP A 82 -5.60 13.16 -7.62
C ASP A 82 -6.62 12.19 -7.00
N TYR A 83 -6.20 11.27 -6.14
CA TYR A 83 -7.03 10.16 -5.67
C TYR A 83 -6.88 9.85 -4.18
N ASP A 84 -7.98 9.43 -3.57
CA ASP A 84 -8.03 8.79 -2.26
C ASP A 84 -8.23 7.28 -2.48
N ILE A 85 -7.17 6.51 -2.23
CA ILE A 85 -7.10 5.09 -2.56
C ILE A 85 -7.32 4.25 -1.31
N ARG A 86 -8.27 3.33 -1.35
CA ARG A 86 -8.50 2.29 -0.35
C ARG A 86 -7.91 0.98 -0.86
N ILE A 87 -7.04 0.36 -0.08
CA ILE A 87 -6.45 -0.94 -0.38
C ILE A 87 -7.04 -1.98 0.55
N GLU A 88 -7.81 -2.88 -0.03
CA GLU A 88 -8.52 -3.94 0.69
C GLU A 88 -7.92 -5.30 0.32
N MET A 89 -8.09 -6.30 1.18
CA MET A 89 -7.76 -7.68 0.82
C MET A 89 -8.87 -8.25 -0.08
N VAL A 90 -8.51 -9.05 -1.08
CA VAL A 90 -9.50 -9.86 -1.79
C VAL A 90 -10.23 -10.75 -0.77
N ALA A 91 -11.57 -10.74 -0.81
CA ALA A 91 -12.37 -11.69 -0.05
C ALA A 91 -12.05 -13.11 -0.54
N ALA A 92 -11.72 -14.00 0.39
CA ALA A 92 -11.44 -15.41 0.11
C ALA A 92 -12.70 -16.18 -0.31
#